data_AF-A0A2H5V9Y6-F1
#
_entry.id   AF-A0A2H5V9Y6-F1
#
_cell.length_a   1.000
_cell.length_b   1.000
_cell.length_c   1.000
_cell.angle_alpha   90.00
_cell.angle_beta   90.00
_cell.angle_gamma   90.00
#
_symmetry.space_group_name_H-M   'P 1'
#
loop_
_entity.id
_entity.type
_entity.pdbx_description
1 polymer ?
#
loop_
_entity_poly.entity_id
_entity_poly.type
_entity_poly.pdbx_seq_one_letter_code
_entity_poly.pdbx_strand_id
1 'polypeptide(L)'
;MKSRKIPLEDLAFNVMVGKAPEDYKKTMPQHIRAAQLLQDQGKREVKAGDIISFVKTTTPPGVKPVELARVDEVDVEKYIEYMRTTFDQILGALGYEFDVILGASKLEDFFFTDK
;
A
#
# COMPACT_ATOMS: atom_id res chain seq x y z
N MET A 1 4.37 -1.82 -11.87
CA MET A 1 4.95 -1.58 -10.51
C MET A 1 6.46 -1.81 -10.42
N LYS A 2 7.03 -2.86 -11.05
CA LYS A 2 8.46 -3.22 -10.86
C LYS A 2 9.48 -2.18 -11.34
N SER A 3 9.09 -1.24 -12.19
CA SER A 3 9.95 -0.12 -12.60
C SER A 3 10.07 1.00 -11.57
N ARG A 4 9.40 0.92 -10.40
CA ARG A 4 9.40 1.97 -9.35
C ARG A 4 9.06 3.39 -9.85
N LYS A 5 8.36 3.50 -10.99
CA LYS A 5 7.95 4.78 -11.61
C LYS A 5 6.55 5.25 -11.19
N ILE A 6 5.91 4.55 -10.26
CA ILE A 6 4.55 4.90 -9.81
C ILE A 6 4.70 5.91 -8.66
N PRO A 7 4.04 7.07 -8.74
CA PRO A 7 3.95 8.03 -7.63
C PRO A 7 3.47 7.35 -6.33
N LEU A 8 3.96 7.79 -5.17
CA LEU A 8 3.57 7.20 -3.89
C LEU A 8 2.08 7.44 -3.57
N GLU A 9 1.55 8.55 -4.07
CA GLU A 9 0.16 8.96 -3.98
C GLU A 9 -0.78 7.93 -4.62
N ASP A 10 -0.38 7.34 -5.75
CA ASP A 10 -1.14 6.31 -6.45
C ASP A 10 -1.10 4.95 -5.74
N LEU A 11 -0.17 4.79 -4.78
CA LEU A 11 -0.05 3.61 -3.93
C LEU A 11 -0.68 3.80 -2.56
N ALA A 12 -1.18 5.00 -2.27
CA ALA A 12 -1.61 5.37 -0.94
C ALA A 12 -2.94 4.71 -0.58
N PHE A 13 -2.97 4.10 0.61
CA PHE A 13 -4.20 3.80 1.32
C PHE A 13 -4.65 5.08 2.03
N ASN A 14 -5.90 5.48 1.81
CA ASN A 14 -6.51 6.65 2.41
C ASN A 14 -7.54 6.21 3.43
N VAL A 15 -7.25 6.40 4.72
CA VAL A 15 -8.10 5.91 5.80
C VAL A 15 -8.34 7.00 6.83
N MET A 16 -9.60 7.18 7.21
CA MET A 16 -9.99 8.13 8.25
C MET A 16 -9.56 7.65 9.63
N VAL A 17 -9.09 8.58 10.44
CA VAL A 17 -8.75 8.41 11.84
C VAL A 17 -9.99 8.65 12.70
N GLY A 18 -10.46 7.61 13.40
CA GLY A 18 -11.68 7.71 14.20
C GLY A 18 -11.53 8.43 15.55
N LYS A 19 -10.30 8.52 16.07
CA LYS A 19 -9.93 9.17 17.33
C LYS A 19 -8.43 9.50 17.31
N ALA A 20 -7.94 10.34 18.22
CA ALA A 20 -6.53 10.71 18.23
C ALA A 20 -5.60 9.48 18.39
N PRO A 21 -4.41 9.43 17.76
CA PRO A 21 -3.51 8.30 17.84
C PRO A 21 -3.16 7.85 19.27
N GLU A 22 -3.05 8.80 20.19
CA GLU A 22 -2.74 8.60 21.61
C GLU A 22 -3.85 7.81 22.35
N ASP A 23 -5.07 7.80 21.81
CA ASP A 23 -6.21 7.09 22.39
C ASP A 23 -6.25 5.59 22.00
N TYR A 24 -5.33 5.11 21.16
CA TYR A 24 -5.23 3.70 20.76
C TYR A 24 -4.32 2.89 21.69
N LYS A 25 -4.91 2.26 22.72
CA LYS A 25 -4.15 1.56 23.79
C LYS A 25 -4.01 0.03 23.64
N LYS A 26 -4.81 -0.61 22.77
CA LYS A 26 -4.86 -2.09 22.65
C LYS A 26 -4.15 -2.59 21.41
N THR A 27 -4.73 -2.27 20.25
CA THR A 27 -4.16 -2.57 18.94
C THR A 27 -4.02 -1.26 18.22
N MET A 28 -2.85 -1.02 17.64
CA MET A 28 -2.60 0.16 16.81
C MET A 28 -2.78 -0.22 15.33
N PRO A 29 -3.88 0.19 14.68
CA PRO A 29 -4.09 -0.02 13.25
C PRO A 29 -3.01 0.66 12.40
N GLN A 30 -2.85 0.23 11.16
CA GLN A 30 -1.80 0.73 10.27
C GLN A 30 -1.89 2.24 9.99
N HIS A 31 -3.09 2.76 9.71
CA HIS A 31 -3.29 4.20 9.52
C HIS A 31 -2.98 5.01 10.79
N ILE A 32 -3.17 4.43 11.97
CA ILE A 32 -2.80 5.06 13.25
C ILE A 32 -1.28 5.03 13.47
N ARG A 33 -0.57 3.97 13.07
CA ARG A 33 0.90 3.95 13.11
C ARG A 33 1.49 5.02 12.19
N ALA A 34 0.92 5.18 10.99
CA ALA A 34 1.35 6.22 10.06
C ALA A 34 1.05 7.62 10.61
N ALA A 35 -0.12 7.83 11.24
CA ALA A 35 -0.47 9.07 11.93
C ALA A 35 0.51 9.41 13.06
N GLN A 36 0.81 8.44 13.93
CA GLN A 36 1.76 8.62 15.02
C GLN A 36 3.14 9.01 14.49
N LEU A 37 3.60 8.38 13.40
CA LEU A 37 4.88 8.71 12.78
C LEU A 37 4.92 10.16 12.24
N LEU A 38 3.80 10.72 11.75
CA LEU A 38 3.73 12.13 11.37
C LEU A 38 3.88 13.05 12.60
N GLN A 39 3.22 12.72 13.71
CA GLN A 39 3.28 13.50 14.94
C GLN A 39 4.67 13.45 15.57
N ASP A 40 5.26 12.25 15.66
CA ASP A 40 6.60 12.04 16.24
C ASP A 40 7.69 12.79 15.45
N GLN A 41 7.50 12.95 14.14
CA GLN A 41 8.38 13.73 13.26
C GLN A 41 8.03 15.22 13.19
N GLY A 42 7.09 15.68 14.02
CA GLY A 42 6.66 17.07 14.09
C GLY A 42 6.05 17.62 12.80
N LYS A 43 5.54 16.75 11.92
CA LYS A 43 5.02 17.15 10.61
C LYS A 43 3.63 17.76 10.72
N ARG A 44 2.74 17.13 11.49
CA ARG A 44 1.40 17.66 11.80
C ARG A 44 0.80 16.95 13.01
N GLU A 45 -0.10 17.64 13.69
CA GLU A 45 -1.04 17.04 14.65
C GLU A 45 -2.12 16.27 13.87
N VAL A 46 -2.56 15.12 14.38
CA VAL A 46 -3.62 14.31 13.76
C VAL A 46 -4.82 14.23 14.71
N LYS A 47 -6.00 14.56 14.18
CA LYS A 47 -7.26 14.61 14.94
C LYS A 47 -8.28 13.61 14.41
N ALA A 48 -9.31 13.37 15.22
CA ALA A 48 -10.46 12.59 14.79
C ALA A 48 -11.11 13.24 13.55
N GLY A 49 -11.38 12.43 12.53
CA GLY A 49 -11.91 12.87 11.23
C GLY A 49 -10.85 13.08 10.15
N ASP A 50 -9.57 13.19 10.51
CA ASP A 50 -8.50 13.36 9.53
C ASP A 50 -8.32 12.11 8.66
N ILE A 51 -7.96 12.30 7.39
CA ILE A 51 -7.55 11.23 6.49
C ILE A 51 -6.03 11.09 6.54
N ILE A 52 -5.57 9.86 6.74
CA ILE A 52 -4.16 9.49 6.67
C ILE A 52 -3.93 8.71 5.38
N SER A 53 -3.05 9.27 4.55
CA SER A 53 -2.53 8.64 3.34
C SER A 53 -1.23 7.94 3.68
N PHE A 54 -1.18 6.62 3.51
CA PHE A 54 0.00 5.83 3.85
C PHE A 54 0.25 4.70 2.86
N VAL A 55 1.51 4.29 2.74
CA VAL A 55 1.94 3.19 1.86
C VAL A 55 2.49 2.02 2.69
N LYS A 56 2.50 0.81 2.11
CA LYS A 56 3.19 -0.34 2.72
C LYS A 56 4.68 -0.24 2.46
N THR A 57 5.47 -0.43 3.51
CA THR A 57 6.92 -0.36 3.44
C THR A 57 7.55 -1.61 4.00
N THR A 58 8.70 -2.01 3.46
CA THR A 58 9.47 -3.15 3.99
C THR A 58 10.19 -2.80 5.31
N THR A 59 10.38 -1.51 5.58
CA THR A 59 10.98 -1.01 6.83
C THR A 59 9.95 -0.94 7.96
N PRO A 60 10.36 -1.16 9.24
CA PRO A 60 9.51 -0.87 10.39
C PRO A 60 8.96 0.57 10.36
N PRO A 61 7.68 0.80 10.72
CA PRO A 61 6.72 -0.15 11.32
C PRO A 61 5.89 -0.97 10.30
N GLY A 62 6.37 -1.11 9.07
CA GLY A 62 5.69 -1.81 7.96
C GLY A 62 4.76 -0.91 7.14
N VAL A 63 4.58 0.33 7.58
CA VAL A 63 3.82 1.39 6.89
C VAL A 63 4.46 2.74 7.16
N LYS A 64 4.36 3.66 6.20
CA LYS A 64 4.74 5.06 6.38
C LYS A 64 3.69 5.98 5.76
N PRO A 65 3.45 7.16 6.35
CA PRO A 65 2.66 8.19 5.71
C PRO A 65 3.38 8.63 4.42
N VAL A 66 2.62 9.00 3.38
CA VAL A 66 3.17 9.34 2.06
C VAL A 66 4.26 10.41 2.17
N GLU A 67 4.07 11.38 3.06
CA GLU A 67 4.98 12.51 3.30
C GLU A 67 6.35 12.09 3.86
N LEU A 68 6.48 10.89 4.41
CA LEU A 68 7.72 10.36 5.00
C LEU A 68 8.25 9.10 4.29
N ALA A 69 7.52 8.59 3.31
CA ALA A 69 7.89 7.39 2.58
C ALA A 69 8.87 7.72 1.46
N ARG A 70 9.73 6.75 1.13
CA ARG A 70 10.51 6.77 -0.12
C ARG A 70 10.13 5.61 -1.01
N VAL A 71 10.26 5.82 -2.32
CA VAL A 71 9.90 4.82 -3.35
C VAL A 71 10.70 3.52 -3.20
N ASP A 72 11.96 3.59 -2.75
CA ASP A 72 12.81 2.43 -2.51
C ASP A 72 12.34 1.56 -1.33
N GLU A 73 11.57 2.12 -0.40
CA GLU A 73 11.07 1.44 0.80
C GLU A 73 9.74 0.72 0.57
N VAL A 74 9.07 0.95 -0.56
CA VAL A 74 7.74 0.37 -0.86
C VAL A 74 7.81 -1.16 -0.92
N ASP A 75 6.92 -1.81 -0.18
CA ASP A 75 6.76 -3.27 -0.20
C ASP A 75 5.89 -3.71 -1.39
N VAL A 76 6.53 -3.87 -2.55
CA VAL A 76 5.86 -4.26 -3.80
C VAL A 76 5.17 -5.62 -3.68
N GLU A 77 5.72 -6.55 -2.90
CA GLU A 77 5.15 -7.89 -2.74
C GLU A 77 3.79 -7.83 -2.04
N LYS A 78 3.64 -6.97 -1.02
CA LYS A 78 2.35 -6.76 -0.36
C LYS A 78 1.29 -6.22 -1.29
N TYR A 79 1.63 -5.31 -2.20
CA TYR A 79 0.67 -4.82 -3.19
C TYR A 79 0.26 -5.92 -4.18
N ILE A 80 1.20 -6.76 -4.62
CA ILE A 80 0.89 -7.92 -5.48
C ILE A 80 0.00 -8.93 -4.74
N GLU A 81 0.26 -9.19 -3.46
CA GLU A 81 -0.56 -10.06 -2.61
C GLU A 81 -2.00 -9.55 -2.49
N TYR A 82 -2.17 -8.23 -2.29
CA TYR A 82 -3.50 -7.61 -2.25
C TYR A 82 -4.20 -7.69 -3.59
N MET A 83 -3.51 -7.38 -4.69
CA MET A 83 -4.06 -7.51 -6.04
C MET A 83 -4.51 -8.94 -6.29
N ARG A 84 -3.65 -9.93 -6.03
CA ARG A 84 -3.99 -11.35 -6.15
C ARG A 84 -5.26 -11.69 -5.36
N THR A 85 -5.29 -11.34 -4.08
CA THR A 85 -6.43 -11.65 -3.22
C THR A 85 -7.74 -11.04 -3.73
N THR A 86 -7.70 -9.78 -4.19
CA THR A 86 -8.86 -9.11 -4.78
C THR A 86 -9.28 -9.76 -6.09
N PHE A 87 -8.33 -10.09 -6.97
CA PHE A 87 -8.63 -10.69 -8.26
C PHE A 87 -9.08 -12.15 -8.15
N ASP A 88 -8.53 -12.95 -7.25
CA ASP A 88 -8.96 -14.34 -7.06
C ASP A 88 -10.45 -14.42 -6.69
N GLN A 89 -10.94 -13.47 -5.88
CA GLN A 89 -12.37 -13.37 -5.54
C GLN A 89 -13.24 -13.05 -6.77
N ILE A 90 -12.75 -12.20 -7.67
CA ILE A 90 -13.49 -11.75 -8.87
C ILE A 90 -13.41 -12.81 -9.98
N LEU A 91 -12.20 -13.30 -10.26
CA LEU A 91 -11.87 -14.23 -11.33
C LEU A 91 -12.33 -15.65 -11.03
N GLY A 92 -12.32 -16.05 -9.75
CA GLY A 92 -12.87 -17.34 -9.33
C GLY A 92 -14.33 -17.49 -9.72
N ALA A 93 -15.12 -16.41 -9.69
CA ALA A 93 -16.50 -16.43 -10.17
C ALA A 93 -16.64 -16.63 -11.69
N LEU A 94 -15.56 -16.37 -12.44
CA LEU A 94 -15.49 -16.48 -13.90
C LEU A 94 -14.70 -17.73 -14.35
N GLY A 95 -14.18 -18.53 -13.42
CA GLY A 95 -13.40 -19.73 -13.71
C GLY A 95 -11.95 -19.47 -14.14
N TYR A 96 -11.39 -18.30 -13.82
CA TYR A 96 -10.01 -17.94 -14.15
C TYR A 96 -9.12 -17.91 -12.90
N GLU A 97 -7.83 -18.22 -13.08
CA GLU A 97 -6.80 -18.10 -12.06
C GLU A 97 -5.89 -16.89 -12.34
N PHE A 98 -5.64 -16.07 -11.32
CA PHE A 98 -4.82 -14.86 -11.45
C PHE A 98 -3.39 -15.16 -11.93
N ASP A 99 -2.81 -16.29 -11.52
CA ASP A 99 -1.46 -16.70 -11.91
C ASP A 99 -1.31 -16.92 -13.41
N VAL A 100 -2.34 -17.47 -14.05
CA VAL A 100 -2.35 -17.70 -15.50
C VAL A 100 -2.29 -16.37 -16.25
N ILE A 101 -3.06 -15.37 -15.80
CA ILE A 101 -3.10 -14.03 -16.40
C ILE A 101 -1.76 -13.30 -16.20
N LEU A 102 -1.19 -13.37 -15.00
CA LEU A 102 0.12 -12.78 -14.70
C LEU A 102 1.24 -13.44 -15.53
N GLY A 103 1.17 -14.76 -15.72
CA GLY A 103 2.08 -15.52 -16.56
C GLY A 103 2.00 -15.07 -18.03
N ALA A 104 0.78 -14.96 -18.57
CA ALA A 104 0.55 -14.48 -19.93
C ALA A 104 1.07 -13.05 -20.13
N SER A 105 0.77 -12.14 -19.21
CA SER A 105 1.23 -10.74 -19.28
C SER A 105 2.76 -10.62 -19.29
N LYS A 106 3.45 -11.40 -18.45
CA LYS A 106 4.94 -11.43 -18.42
C LYS A 106 5.53 -11.95 -19.72
N LEU A 107 4.87 -12.93 -20.34
CA LEU A 107 5.29 -13.50 -21.61
C LEU A 107 5.11 -12.49 -22.74
N GLU A 108 3.99 -11.78 -22.77
CA GLU A 108 3.74 -10.66 -23.68
C GLU A 108 4.80 -9.56 -23.52
N ASP A 109 5.07 -9.10 -22.29
CA ASP A 109 6.13 -8.12 -22.02
C ASP A 109 7.48 -8.58 -22.58
N PHE A 110 7.84 -9.86 -22.45
CA PHE A 110 9.09 -10.41 -22.99
C PHE A 110 9.14 -10.38 -24.53
N PHE A 111 8.04 -10.72 -25.20
CA PHE A 111 7.97 -10.75 -26.66
C PHE A 111 7.78 -9.37 -27.30
N PHE A 112 7.20 -8.40 -26.58
CA PHE A 112 6.85 -7.09 -27.12
C PHE A 112 7.77 -5.95 -26.66
N THR A 113 8.75 -6.21 -25.78
CA THR A 113 9.78 -5.22 -25.39
C THR A 113 11.01 -5.23 -26.33
N ASP A 114 11.17 -6.26 -27.17
CA ASP A 114 12.27 -6.39 -28.16
C ASP A 114 11.99 -5.68 -29.51
N LYS A 115 11.13 -4.66 -29.54
CA LYS A 115 10.88 -3.81 -30.73
C LYS A 115 11.08 -2.33 -30.46
#